data_AF-A0A2Z2NC49-F1
#
_entry.id   AF-A0A2Z2NC49-F1
#
_cell.length_a   1.000
_cell.length_b   1.000
_cell.length_c   1.000
_cell.angle_alpha   90.00
_cell.angle_beta   90.00
_cell.angle_gamma   90.00
#
_symmetry.space_group_name_H-M   'P 1'
#
loop_
_entity.id
_entity.type
_entity.pdbx_description
1 polymer ?
#
loop_
_entity_poly.entity_id
_entity_poly.type
_entity_poly.pdbx_seq_one_letter_code
_entity_poly.pdbx_strand_id
1 'polypeptide(L)'
;MIGVVASILAGFVAGTYITLLAPLVYILALKNRDLGLVAYLIYILYLGGSVEASTLYSYSGLVTTLALSLASILLLDDVLKRKPTFGRVELLTTLFMVVGLVVPEAFLAGVMFYFLLRFRLGVGIFAFLVAMVSVFLIFRSSLDFPGSAATQALVVSAFGIFLAVSSLVWKNLKKREMFRLYRNFGH
;
A
#
# COMPACT_ATOMS: atom_id res chain seq x y z
N MET A 1 -8.08 -12.83 -2.98
CA MET A 1 -6.92 -13.76 -3.08
C MET A 1 -5.81 -13.23 -3.96
N ILE A 2 -6.08 -12.29 -4.87
CA ILE A 2 -5.04 -11.67 -5.69
C ILE A 2 -4.01 -10.88 -4.86
N GLY A 3 -4.34 -10.43 -3.65
CA GLY A 3 -3.37 -9.83 -2.73
C GLY A 3 -2.32 -10.84 -2.28
N VAL A 4 -2.72 -12.07 -1.99
CA VAL A 4 -1.79 -13.17 -1.68
C VAL A 4 -0.88 -13.47 -2.86
N VAL A 5 -1.44 -13.55 -4.07
CA VAL A 5 -0.67 -13.78 -5.31
C VAL A 5 0.31 -12.63 -5.56
N ALA A 6 -0.16 -11.39 -5.46
CA ALA A 6 0.66 -10.20 -5.62
C ALA A 6 1.79 -10.16 -4.58
N SER A 7 1.55 -10.54 -3.32
CA SER A 7 2.61 -10.62 -2.30
C SER A 7 3.68 -11.64 -2.67
N ILE A 8 3.28 -12.86 -3.06
CA ILE A 8 4.24 -13.90 -3.46
C ILE A 8 5.10 -13.39 -4.63
N LEU A 9 4.46 -12.91 -5.70
CA LEU A 9 5.15 -12.39 -6.89
C LEU A 9 6.02 -11.16 -6.58
N ALA A 10 5.57 -10.27 -5.71
CA ALA A 10 6.38 -9.13 -5.26
C ALA A 10 7.65 -9.57 -4.54
N GLY A 11 7.62 -10.69 -3.79
CA GLY A 11 8.82 -11.26 -3.18
C GLY A 11 9.82 -11.76 -4.21
N PHE A 12 9.35 -12.38 -5.28
CA PHE A 12 10.23 -12.78 -6.40
C PHE A 12 10.87 -11.56 -7.07
N VAL A 13 10.09 -10.51 -7.35
CA VAL A 13 10.60 -9.25 -7.91
C VAL A 13 11.61 -8.57 -6.97
N ALA A 14 11.34 -8.62 -5.66
CA ALA A 14 12.18 -8.05 -4.62
C ALA A 14 13.36 -8.94 -4.19
N GLY A 15 13.45 -10.18 -4.69
CA GLY A 15 14.46 -11.16 -4.28
C GLY A 15 14.34 -11.64 -2.83
N THR A 16 13.15 -11.62 -2.22
CA THR A 16 12.91 -12.04 -0.83
C THR A 16 11.90 -13.19 -0.73
N TYR A 17 12.20 -14.15 0.14
CA TYR A 17 11.35 -15.31 0.40
C TYR A 17 10.25 -15.04 1.43
N ILE A 18 10.30 -13.90 2.11
CA ILE A 18 9.45 -13.60 3.27
C ILE A 18 7.99 -13.44 2.87
N THR A 19 7.73 -13.06 1.62
CA THR A 19 6.37 -12.95 1.11
C THR A 19 5.66 -14.29 0.97
N LEU A 20 6.38 -15.42 1.06
CA LEU A 20 5.78 -16.76 1.15
C LEU A 20 4.98 -16.97 2.44
N LEU A 21 5.10 -16.08 3.43
CA LEU A 21 4.25 -16.07 4.62
C LEU A 21 2.85 -15.46 4.36
N ALA A 22 2.64 -14.76 3.24
CA ALA A 22 1.37 -14.12 2.92
C ALA A 22 0.15 -15.08 2.90
N PRO A 23 0.25 -16.31 2.36
CA PRO A 23 -0.83 -17.30 2.47
C PRO A 23 -1.20 -17.64 3.92
N LEU A 24 -0.21 -17.77 4.81
CA LEU A 24 -0.43 -18.10 6.21
C LEU A 24 -1.19 -16.96 6.92
N VAL A 25 -0.82 -15.71 6.64
CA VAL A 25 -1.55 -14.52 7.12
C VAL A 25 -3.02 -14.56 6.65
N TYR A 26 -3.26 -14.87 5.38
CA TYR A 26 -4.61 -14.96 4.83
C TYR A 26 -5.42 -16.12 5.42
N ILE A 27 -4.81 -17.30 5.63
CA ILE A 27 -5.46 -18.45 6.26
C ILE A 27 -5.90 -18.11 7.70
N LEU A 28 -5.05 -17.42 8.46
CA LEU A 28 -5.40 -16.96 9.81
C LEU A 28 -6.58 -15.98 9.77
N ALA A 29 -6.60 -15.09 8.78
CA ALA A 29 -7.71 -14.16 8.57
C ALA A 29 -9.04 -14.86 8.29
N LEU A 30 -9.03 -15.97 7.54
CA LEU A 30 -10.24 -16.77 7.28
C LEU A 30 -10.85 -17.32 8.57
N LYS A 31 -10.03 -17.71 9.55
CA LYS A 31 -10.49 -18.21 10.85
C LYS A 31 -11.01 -17.09 11.75
N ASN A 32 -10.24 -16.00 11.89
CA ASN A 32 -10.62 -14.84 12.68
C ASN A 32 -9.95 -13.57 12.11
N ARG A 33 -10.73 -12.50 11.90
CA ARG A 33 -10.22 -11.22 11.40
C ARG A 33 -9.08 -10.69 12.23
N ASP A 34 -9.26 -10.74 13.54
CA ASP A 34 -8.39 -10.03 14.47
C ASP A 34 -7.05 -10.77 14.54
N LEU A 35 -7.08 -12.12 14.46
CA LEU A 35 -5.87 -12.93 14.27
C LEU A 35 -5.19 -12.64 12.93
N GLY A 36 -5.96 -12.51 11.84
CA GLY A 36 -5.43 -12.14 10.52
C GLY A 36 -4.75 -10.77 10.52
N LEU A 37 -5.32 -9.78 11.21
CA LEU A 37 -4.75 -8.44 11.34
C LEU A 37 -3.46 -8.44 12.19
N VAL A 38 -3.45 -9.18 13.29
CA VAL A 38 -2.24 -9.36 14.11
C VAL A 38 -1.15 -10.05 13.29
N ALA A 39 -1.48 -11.13 12.58
CA ALA A 39 -0.54 -11.83 11.71
C ALA A 39 -0.02 -10.94 10.59
N TYR A 40 -0.89 -10.13 9.97
CA TYR A 40 -0.52 -9.17 8.94
C TYR A 40 0.44 -8.09 9.47
N LEU A 41 0.19 -7.59 10.68
CA LEU A 41 1.04 -6.58 11.31
C LEU A 41 2.44 -7.14 11.60
N ILE A 42 2.52 -8.34 12.18
CA ILE A 42 3.81 -9.02 12.40
C ILE A 42 4.52 -9.27 11.06
N TYR A 43 3.78 -9.72 10.05
CA TYR A 43 4.30 -9.96 8.71
C TYR A 43 4.92 -8.71 8.07
N ILE A 44 4.25 -7.55 8.13
CA ILE A 44 4.83 -6.31 7.59
C ILE A 44 6.08 -5.89 8.37
N LEU A 45 6.04 -5.95 9.71
CA LEU A 45 7.20 -5.55 10.50
C LEU A 45 8.43 -6.39 10.15
N TYR A 46 8.22 -7.70 9.97
CA TYR A 46 9.27 -8.61 9.55
C TYR A 46 9.72 -8.36 8.10
N LEU A 47 8.79 -8.13 7.18
CA LEU A 47 9.09 -7.79 5.78
C LEU A 47 9.88 -6.47 5.67
N GLY A 48 9.51 -5.46 6.46
CA GLY A 48 10.18 -4.15 6.48
C GLY A 48 11.59 -4.22 7.08
N GLY A 49 11.82 -5.12 8.04
CA GLY A 49 13.15 -5.32 8.65
C GLY A 49 14.11 -6.20 7.84
N SER A 50 13.63 -6.83 6.76
CA SER A 50 14.39 -7.82 5.99
C SER A 50 14.71 -7.42 4.56
N VAL A 51 14.04 -6.38 4.05
CA VAL A 51 14.29 -5.84 2.72
C VAL A 51 15.05 -4.55 2.84
N GLU A 52 16.31 -4.56 2.42
CA GLU A 52 17.15 -3.37 2.34
C GLU A 52 16.97 -2.69 0.98
N ALA A 53 16.31 -1.54 0.97
CA ALA A 53 16.35 -0.62 -0.17
C ALA A 53 17.42 0.44 0.12
N SER A 54 18.36 0.65 -0.81
CA SER A 54 19.44 1.62 -0.65
C SER A 54 18.95 3.08 -0.76
N THR A 55 18.07 3.35 -1.72
CA THR A 55 17.45 4.66 -1.96
C THR A 55 16.27 4.53 -2.93
N LEU A 56 15.22 5.33 -2.74
CA LEU A 56 14.07 5.47 -3.65
C LEU A 56 14.43 6.16 -4.98
N TYR A 57 15.60 6.78 -5.08
CA TYR A 57 16.09 7.37 -6.33
C TYR A 57 16.74 6.34 -7.26
N SER A 58 17.03 5.13 -6.78
CA SER A 58 17.49 4.02 -7.61
C SER A 58 16.30 3.31 -8.22
N TYR A 59 16.43 2.89 -9.49
CA TYR A 59 15.38 2.14 -10.17
C TYR A 59 15.02 0.85 -9.40
N SER A 60 16.02 0.08 -8.96
CA SER A 60 15.81 -1.15 -8.19
C SER A 60 15.12 -0.89 -6.85
N GLY A 61 15.56 0.13 -6.12
CA GLY A 61 14.94 0.52 -4.85
C GLY A 61 13.48 0.95 -5.04
N LEU A 62 13.21 1.82 -6.01
CA LEU A 62 11.86 2.29 -6.33
C LEU A 62 10.93 1.14 -6.69
N VAL A 63 11.35 0.26 -7.63
CA VAL A 63 10.55 -0.88 -8.07
C VAL A 63 10.27 -1.83 -6.91
N THR A 64 11.29 -2.14 -6.11
CA THR A 64 11.16 -3.04 -4.95
C THR A 64 10.21 -2.48 -3.91
N THR A 65 10.36 -1.20 -3.55
CA THR A 65 9.49 -0.56 -2.55
C THR A 65 8.05 -0.44 -3.04
N LEU A 66 7.83 -0.07 -4.30
CA LEU A 66 6.48 -0.01 -4.89
C LEU A 66 5.83 -1.39 -4.98
N ALA A 67 6.56 -2.39 -5.47
CA ALA A 67 6.06 -3.75 -5.61
C ALA A 67 5.60 -4.32 -4.27
N LEU A 68 6.46 -4.22 -3.24
CA LEU A 68 6.16 -4.72 -1.91
C LEU A 68 5.04 -3.91 -1.25
N SER A 69 5.09 -2.58 -1.27
CA SER A 69 4.07 -1.74 -0.62
C SER A 69 2.68 -1.97 -1.21
N LEU A 70 2.56 -2.00 -2.54
CA LEU A 70 1.27 -2.24 -3.20
C LEU A 70 0.75 -3.65 -2.92
N ALA A 71 1.62 -4.65 -3.01
CA ALA A 71 1.25 -6.03 -2.70
C ALA A 71 0.81 -6.19 -1.23
N SER A 72 1.50 -5.54 -0.28
CA SER A 72 1.11 -5.51 1.12
C SER A 72 -0.26 -4.86 1.33
N ILE A 73 -0.59 -3.78 0.62
CA ILE A 73 -1.91 -3.15 0.72
C ILE A 73 -2.99 -4.07 0.13
N LEU A 74 -2.72 -4.75 -1.00
CA LEU A 74 -3.66 -5.72 -1.56
C LEU A 74 -3.88 -6.91 -0.63
N LEU A 75 -2.83 -7.39 0.05
CA LEU A 75 -2.95 -8.45 1.05
C LEU A 75 -3.82 -8.00 2.24
N LEU A 76 -3.71 -6.75 2.68
CA LEU A 76 -4.58 -6.20 3.71
C LEU A 76 -6.04 -6.19 3.28
N ASP A 77 -6.33 -5.78 2.05
CA ASP A 77 -7.69 -5.80 1.51
C ASP A 77 -8.28 -7.21 1.55
N ASP A 78 -7.47 -8.21 1.17
CA ASP A 78 -7.85 -9.62 1.22
C ASP A 78 -8.10 -10.08 2.67
N VAL A 79 -7.22 -9.74 3.63
CA VAL A 79 -7.37 -10.04 5.07
C VAL A 79 -8.65 -9.41 5.64
N LEU A 80 -8.96 -8.16 5.26
CA LEU A 80 -10.14 -7.45 5.74
C LEU A 80 -11.44 -8.02 5.17
N LYS A 81 -11.47 -8.33 3.87
CA LYS A 81 -12.68 -8.79 3.17
C LYS A 81 -12.98 -10.27 3.37
N ARG A 82 -11.95 -11.11 3.61
CA ARG A 82 -12.04 -12.58 3.83
C ARG A 82 -12.81 -13.36 2.76
N LYS A 83 -13.02 -12.76 1.59
CA LYS A 83 -13.78 -13.38 0.50
C LYS A 83 -12.88 -13.54 -0.71
N PRO A 84 -12.66 -14.78 -1.18
CA PRO A 84 -12.06 -14.99 -2.48
C PRO A 84 -13.05 -14.51 -3.54
N THR A 85 -12.83 -13.32 -4.08
CA THR A 85 -13.40 -12.97 -5.38
C THR A 85 -12.52 -13.60 -6.45
N PHE A 86 -13.15 -14.22 -7.45
CA PHE A 86 -12.53 -14.70 -8.68
C PHE A 86 -13.33 -14.14 -9.86
N GLY A 87 -12.88 -13.01 -10.38
CA GLY A 87 -13.45 -12.32 -11.54
C GLY A 87 -12.56 -12.39 -12.77
N ARG A 88 -13.14 -12.13 -13.95
CA ARG A 88 -12.40 -12.03 -15.22
C ARG A 88 -11.28 -11.00 -15.16
N VAL A 89 -11.53 -9.89 -14.46
CA VAL A 89 -10.55 -8.82 -14.23
C VAL A 89 -9.35 -9.33 -13.43
N GLU A 90 -9.58 -10.10 -12.37
CA GLU A 90 -8.51 -10.62 -11.51
C GLU A 90 -7.60 -11.57 -12.28
N LEU A 91 -8.16 -12.42 -13.14
CA LEU A 91 -7.40 -13.34 -13.99
C LEU A 91 -6.50 -12.59 -14.97
N LEU A 92 -7.02 -11.54 -15.62
CA LEU A 92 -6.25 -10.69 -16.53
C LEU A 92 -5.11 -9.96 -15.80
N THR A 93 -5.38 -9.37 -14.63
CA THR A 93 -4.33 -8.75 -13.80
C THR A 93 -3.30 -9.73 -13.30
N THR A 94 -3.71 -10.96 -12.96
CA THR A 94 -2.78 -12.00 -12.52
C THR A 94 -1.83 -12.36 -13.66
N LEU A 95 -2.33 -12.44 -14.91
CA LEU A 95 -1.49 -12.68 -16.08
C LEU A 95 -0.41 -11.59 -16.23
N PHE A 96 -0.79 -10.31 -16.13
CA PHE A 96 0.15 -9.18 -16.15
C PHE A 96 1.18 -9.26 -15.02
N MET A 97 0.75 -9.61 -13.81
CA MET A 97 1.67 -9.80 -12.67
C MET A 97 2.66 -10.95 -12.90
N VAL A 98 2.24 -12.04 -13.54
CA VAL A 98 3.11 -13.19 -13.86
C VAL A 98 4.12 -12.82 -14.94
N VAL A 99 3.71 -12.09 -15.99
CA VAL A 99 4.64 -11.50 -16.98
C VAL A 99 5.66 -10.58 -16.28
N GLY A 100 5.20 -9.95 -15.20
CA GLY A 100 6.01 -9.19 -14.25
C GLY A 100 7.25 -9.87 -13.68
N LEU A 101 7.32 -11.20 -13.71
CA LEU A 101 8.51 -11.95 -13.30
C LEU A 101 9.69 -11.78 -14.27
N VAL A 102 9.41 -11.49 -15.54
CA VAL A 102 10.43 -11.22 -16.57
C VAL A 102 10.69 -9.73 -16.69
N VAL A 103 9.64 -8.92 -16.58
CA VAL A 103 9.68 -7.46 -16.74
C VAL A 103 9.05 -6.81 -15.50
N PRO A 104 9.84 -6.33 -14.52
CA PRO A 104 9.31 -5.77 -13.27
C PRO A 104 8.30 -4.63 -13.46
N GLU A 105 8.40 -3.87 -14.55
CA GLU A 105 7.44 -2.83 -14.91
C GLU A 105 6.06 -3.39 -15.22
N ALA A 106 5.98 -4.57 -15.85
CA ALA A 106 4.72 -5.25 -16.12
C ALA A 106 4.05 -5.71 -14.81
N PHE A 107 4.85 -6.10 -13.80
CA PHE A 107 4.34 -6.39 -12.46
C PHE A 107 3.68 -5.16 -11.86
N LEU A 108 4.41 -4.04 -11.81
CA LEU A 108 3.90 -2.78 -11.26
C LEU A 108 2.66 -2.29 -12.00
N ALA A 109 2.65 -2.36 -13.33
CA ALA A 109 1.49 -1.99 -14.14
C ALA A 109 0.27 -2.87 -13.80
N GLY A 110 0.45 -4.19 -13.69
CA GLY A 110 -0.61 -5.13 -13.33
C GLY A 110 -1.18 -4.87 -11.93
N VAL A 111 -0.29 -4.69 -10.94
CA VAL A 111 -0.68 -4.37 -9.56
C VAL A 111 -1.38 -3.01 -9.49
N MET A 112 -0.85 -1.99 -10.17
CA MET A 112 -1.45 -0.65 -10.18
C MET A 112 -2.80 -0.62 -10.88
N PHE A 113 -2.93 -1.30 -12.02
CA PHE A 113 -4.21 -1.43 -12.70
C PHE A 113 -5.26 -2.09 -11.80
N TYR A 114 -4.90 -3.19 -11.14
CA TYR A 114 -5.80 -3.83 -10.17
C TYR A 114 -6.14 -2.89 -9.01
N PHE A 115 -5.15 -2.19 -8.47
CA PHE A 115 -5.32 -1.26 -7.37
C PHE A 115 -6.28 -0.12 -7.72
N LEU A 116 -6.17 0.48 -8.91
CA LEU A 116 -7.05 1.54 -9.38
C LEU A 116 -8.49 1.08 -9.61
N LEU A 117 -8.68 -0.15 -10.08
CA LEU A 117 -10.02 -0.73 -10.23
C LEU A 117 -10.66 -1.05 -8.87
N ARG A 118 -9.86 -1.50 -7.92
CA ARG A 118 -10.31 -1.93 -6.59
C ARG A 118 -10.54 -0.75 -5.63
N PHE A 119 -9.68 0.25 -5.68
CA PHE A 119 -9.72 1.43 -4.82
C PHE A 119 -10.09 2.67 -5.63
N ARG A 120 -11.24 3.25 -5.31
CA ARG A 120 -11.59 4.59 -5.81
C ARG A 120 -10.69 5.63 -5.15
N LEU A 121 -9.64 6.04 -5.86
CA LEU A 121 -8.79 7.12 -5.42
C LEU A 121 -9.58 8.42 -5.41
N GLY A 122 -9.82 8.96 -4.21
CA GLY A 122 -10.36 10.30 -4.07
C GLY A 122 -9.33 11.35 -4.49
N VAL A 123 -9.80 12.54 -4.89
CA VAL A 123 -8.95 13.67 -5.27
C VAL A 123 -7.89 13.98 -4.22
N GLY A 124 -8.22 13.83 -2.93
CA GLY A 124 -7.26 14.02 -1.83
C GLY A 124 -6.08 13.04 -1.83
N ILE A 125 -6.29 11.78 -2.20
CA ILE A 125 -5.21 10.79 -2.31
C ILE A 125 -4.34 11.09 -3.52
N PHE A 126 -4.95 11.50 -4.64
CA PHE A 126 -4.20 11.90 -5.83
C PHE A 126 -3.36 13.15 -5.57
N ALA A 127 -3.94 14.18 -4.97
CA ALA A 127 -3.23 15.40 -4.56
C ALA A 127 -2.07 15.09 -3.61
N PHE A 128 -2.26 14.13 -2.69
CA PHE A 128 -1.21 13.66 -1.81
C PHE A 128 -0.05 12.99 -2.55
N LEU A 129 -0.35 12.07 -3.47
CA LEU A 129 0.68 11.41 -4.27
C LEU A 129 1.48 12.44 -5.08
N VAL A 130 0.81 13.41 -5.69
CA VAL A 130 1.45 14.51 -6.43
C VAL A 130 2.32 15.37 -5.51
N ALA A 131 1.81 15.73 -4.32
CA ALA A 131 2.58 16.49 -3.33
C ALA A 131 3.81 15.72 -2.86
N MET A 132 3.66 14.42 -2.59
CA MET A 132 4.76 13.56 -2.15
C MET A 132 5.85 13.47 -3.23
N VAL A 133 5.47 13.21 -4.48
CA VAL A 133 6.41 13.21 -5.61
C VAL A 133 7.11 14.57 -5.73
N SER A 134 6.37 15.67 -5.60
CA SER A 134 6.93 17.02 -5.67
C SER A 134 7.98 17.27 -4.58
N VAL A 135 7.71 16.85 -3.34
CA VAL A 135 8.67 16.96 -2.23
C VAL A 135 9.93 16.17 -2.52
N PHE A 136 9.80 14.92 -2.99
CA PHE A 136 10.96 14.09 -3.35
C PHE A 136 11.75 14.66 -4.52
N LEU A 137 11.13 15.37 -5.45
CA LEU A 137 11.83 16.04 -6.55
C LEU A 137 12.54 17.33 -6.10
N ILE A 138 11.87 18.18 -5.32
CA ILE A 138 12.40 19.47 -4.86
C ILE A 138 13.56 19.25 -3.88
N PHE A 139 13.41 18.33 -2.93
CA PHE A 139 14.39 18.08 -1.87
C PHE A 139 15.37 16.96 -2.22
N ARG A 140 15.51 16.60 -3.50
CA ARG A 140 16.38 15.51 -3.95
C ARG A 140 17.81 15.63 -3.42
N SER A 141 18.41 16.82 -3.49
CA SER A 141 19.78 17.04 -3.02
C SER A 141 19.98 16.77 -1.52
N SER A 142 18.92 16.85 -0.72
CA SER A 142 18.94 16.58 0.72
C SER A 142 18.54 15.15 1.07
N LEU A 143 17.84 14.46 0.16
CA LEU A 143 17.30 13.11 0.37
C LEU A 143 18.08 12.02 -0.37
N ASP A 144 18.95 12.37 -1.32
CA ASP A 144 19.73 11.43 -2.14
C ASP A 144 21.17 11.35 -1.62
N PHE A 145 21.36 10.68 -0.48
CA PHE A 145 22.67 10.40 0.10
C PHE A 145 22.80 8.91 0.49
N PRO A 146 24.02 8.37 0.66
CA PRO A 146 24.21 6.98 1.06
C PRO A 146 23.52 6.65 2.39
N GLY A 147 22.65 5.64 2.40
CA GLY A 147 21.87 5.27 3.60
C GLY A 147 20.62 6.13 3.85
N SER A 148 20.24 6.99 2.90
CA SER A 148 19.07 7.87 3.02
C SER A 148 17.72 7.17 3.05
N ALA A 149 17.64 5.87 2.74
CA ALA A 149 16.38 5.12 2.70
C ALA A 149 15.55 5.24 3.99
N ALA A 150 16.20 5.22 5.16
CA ALA A 150 15.52 5.42 6.43
C ALA A 150 14.90 6.82 6.55
N THR A 151 15.64 7.85 6.14
CA THR A 151 15.15 9.24 6.12
C THR A 151 14.01 9.42 5.11
N GLN A 152 14.12 8.81 3.94
CA GLN A 152 13.07 8.81 2.92
C GLN A 152 11.79 8.12 3.43
N ALA A 153 11.92 6.97 4.10
CA ALA A 153 10.80 6.28 4.72
C ALA A 153 10.15 7.10 5.84
N LEU A 154 10.95 7.81 6.65
CA LEU A 154 10.44 8.74 7.66
C LEU A 154 9.65 9.88 7.05
N VAL A 155 10.13 10.49 5.96
CA VAL A 155 9.41 11.55 5.23
C VAL A 155 8.07 11.04 4.72
N VAL A 156 8.05 9.88 4.05
CA VAL A 156 6.81 9.26 3.55
C VAL A 156 5.85 8.97 4.69
N SER A 157 6.34 8.41 5.80
CA SER A 157 5.53 8.07 6.98
C SER A 157 4.95 9.30 7.65
N ALA A 158 5.74 10.36 7.82
CA ALA A 158 5.29 11.62 8.40
C ALA A 158 4.17 12.26 7.55
N PHE A 159 4.35 12.29 6.23
CA PHE A 159 3.33 12.75 5.29
C PHE A 159 2.06 11.89 5.36
N GLY A 160 2.21 10.56 5.40
CA GLY A 160 1.09 9.63 5.53
C GLY A 160 0.29 9.83 6.82
N ILE A 161 0.98 9.97 7.95
CA ILE A 161 0.36 10.24 9.27
C ILE A 161 -0.35 11.60 9.23
N PHE A 162 0.30 12.64 8.71
CA PHE A 162 -0.30 13.96 8.58
C PHE A 162 -1.60 13.92 7.76
N LEU A 163 -1.62 13.17 6.66
CA LEU A 163 -2.83 13.01 5.85
C LEU A 163 -3.91 12.22 6.59
N ALA A 164 -3.55 11.13 7.26
CA ALA A 164 -4.50 10.34 8.03
C ALA A 164 -5.16 11.18 9.14
N VAL A 165 -4.37 11.97 9.87
CA VAL A 165 -4.85 12.87 10.92
C VAL A 165 -5.73 13.98 10.34
N SER A 166 -5.27 14.69 9.30
CA SER A 166 -6.03 15.77 8.69
C SER A 166 -7.37 15.29 8.10
N SER A 167 -7.39 14.11 7.47
CA SER A 167 -8.61 13.48 6.95
C SER A 167 -9.61 13.12 8.05
N LEU A 168 -9.13 12.58 9.17
CA LEU A 168 -9.98 12.25 10.33
C LEU A 168 -10.53 13.50 10.99
N VAL A 169 -9.70 14.53 11.20
CA VAL A 169 -10.10 15.81 11.80
C VAL A 169 -11.14 16.50 10.92
N TRP A 170 -10.94 16.59 9.61
CA TRP A 170 -11.92 17.22 8.71
C TRP A 170 -13.26 16.49 8.69
N LYS A 171 -13.27 15.16 8.68
CA LYS A 171 -14.51 14.38 8.74
C LYS A 171 -15.26 14.62 10.05
N ASN A 172 -14.55 14.68 11.17
CA ASN A 172 -15.15 14.92 12.48
C ASN A 172 -15.68 16.36 12.62
N LEU A 173 -14.97 17.36 12.09
CA LEU A 173 -15.42 18.76 12.06
C LEU A 173 -16.70 18.91 11.23
N LYS A 174 -16.73 18.36 10.00
CA LYS A 174 -17.91 18.43 9.12
C LYS A 174 -19.13 17.75 9.72
N LYS A 175 -18.94 16.64 10.44
CA LYS A 175 -20.02 15.96 11.18
C LYS A 175 -20.55 16.83 12.32
N ARG A 176 -19.68 17.55 13.04
CA ARG A 176 -20.05 18.42 14.16
C ARG A 176 -20.82 19.66 13.68
N GLU A 177 -20.45 20.25 12.55
CA GLU A 177 -21.15 21.39 11.95
C GLU A 177 -22.56 21.01 11.45
N MET A 178 -22.73 19.85 10.79
CA MET A 178 -24.05 19.38 10.38
C MET A 178 -24.99 19.15 11.57
N PHE A 179 -24.48 18.59 12.68
CA PHE A 179 -25.28 18.43 13.91
C PHE A 179 -25.68 19.77 14.54
N ARG A 180 -24.84 20.81 14.42
CA ARG A 180 -25.13 22.14 14.97
C ARG A 180 -26.15 22.90 14.11
N LEU A 181 -26.08 22.76 12.79
CA LEU A 181 -27.07 23.31 11.85
C LEU A 181 -28.45 22.67 12.05
N TYR A 182 -28.54 21.33 12.16
CA TYR A 182 -29.82 20.64 12.35
C TYR A 182 -30.53 21.03 13.66
N ARG A 183 -29.76 21.35 14.71
CA ARG A 183 -30.30 21.82 16.00
C ARG A 183 -30.87 23.24 15.94
N ASN A 184 -30.41 24.06 15.00
CA ASN A 184 -30.88 25.44 14.84
C ASN A 184 -32.11 25.56 13.90
N PHE A 185 -32.39 24.55 13.07
CA PHE A 185 -33.56 24.50 12.18
C PHE A 185 -34.75 23.70 12.76
N GLY A 186 -34.64 23.17 13.98
CA GLY A 186 -35.66 22.38 14.66
C GLY A 186 -36.57 23.17 15.61
N HIS A 187 -36.67 24.49 15.46
CA HIS A 187 -37.58 25.36 16.21
C HIS A 187 -38.52 26.10 15.25
#